data_AF-A0A933FXS5-F1
#
_entry.id   AF-A0A933FXS5-F1
#
_cell.length_a   1.000
_cell.length_b   1.000
_cell.length_c   1.000
_cell.angle_alpha   90.00
_cell.angle_beta   90.00
_cell.angle_gamma   90.00
#
_symmetry.space_group_name_H-M   'P 1'
#
loop_
_entity.id
_entity.type
_entity.pdbx_description
1 polymer ?
#
loop_
_entity_poly.entity_id
_entity_poly.type
_entity_poly.pdbx_seq_one_letter_code
_entity_poly.pdbx_strand_id
1 'polypeptide(L)'
;MRSFKFVFLYGFLVWLIPFIVAVLIFPIRENDRPLFESIMPVVVTLSVVLFSHLYFKKVGTAFVREGTLLGVTWFLISVIIDLLLFSSGPMKMGFVDYFKDIGLTYVIIPSITIGSGFLIQSKIKTETT
;
A
#
# COMPACT_ATOMS: atom_id res chain seq x y z
N MET A 1 2.06 21.87 -0.24
CA MET A 1 2.07 20.46 0.20
C MET A 1 1.02 20.32 1.30
N ARG A 2 -0.07 19.60 1.07
CA ARG A 2 -1.16 19.52 2.05
C ARG A 2 -0.87 18.40 3.06
N SER A 3 -0.59 18.82 4.29
CA SER A 3 -0.47 18.08 5.55
C SER A 3 0.12 16.67 5.48
N PHE A 4 1.43 16.57 5.73
CA PHE A 4 2.16 15.31 5.98
C PHE A 4 1.45 14.35 6.95
N LYS A 5 0.65 14.87 7.89
CA LYS A 5 -0.12 14.05 8.84
C LYS A 5 -0.99 13.01 8.13
N PHE A 6 -1.63 13.37 7.01
CA PHE A 6 -2.48 12.41 6.28
C PHE A 6 -1.67 11.40 5.47
N VAL A 7 -0.49 11.79 4.97
CA VAL A 7 0.43 10.86 4.28
C VAL A 7 0.83 9.74 5.24
N PHE A 8 1.32 10.08 6.43
CA PHE A 8 1.76 9.07 7.40
C PHE A 8 0.59 8.26 7.99
N LEU A 9 -0.52 8.92 8.36
CA LEU A 9 -1.68 8.22 8.91
C LEU A 9 -2.25 7.20 7.93
N TYR A 10 -2.46 7.59 6.67
CA TYR A 10 -3.00 6.68 5.66
C TYR A 10 -1.99 5.60 5.28
N GLY A 11 -0.69 5.91 5.23
CA GLY A 11 0.34 4.89 5.01
C GLY A 11 0.36 3.84 6.11
N PHE A 12 0.24 4.26 7.36
CA PHE A 12 0.11 3.34 8.48
C PHE A 12 -1.16 2.48 8.39
N LEU A 13 -2.31 3.06 7.99
CA LEU A 13 -3.55 2.30 7.81
C LEU A 13 -3.49 1.32 6.62
N VAL A 14 -2.80 1.69 5.54
CA VAL A 14 -2.55 0.82 4.37
C VAL A 14 -1.72 -0.40 4.76
N TRP A 15 -0.84 -0.28 5.76
CA TRP A 15 -0.13 -1.42 6.34
C TRP A 15 -0.98 -2.18 7.38
N LEU A 16 -1.61 -1.46 8.31
CA LEU A 16 -2.31 -2.03 9.45
C LEU A 16 -3.51 -2.89 9.05
N ILE A 17 -4.28 -2.48 8.04
CA ILE A 17 -5.48 -3.21 7.61
C ILE A 17 -5.12 -4.59 7.03
N PRO A 18 -4.23 -4.72 6.02
CA PRO A 18 -3.72 -6.02 5.59
C PRO A 18 -3.14 -6.84 6.73
N PHE A 19 -2.37 -6.22 7.64
CA PHE A 19 -1.80 -6.93 8.78
C PHE A 19 -2.89 -7.55 9.68
N ILE A 20 -3.91 -6.77 10.07
CA ILE A 20 -5.04 -7.28 10.87
C ILE A 20 -5.76 -8.40 10.13
N VAL A 21 -6.03 -8.23 8.83
CA VAL A 21 -6.69 -9.28 8.03
C VAL A 21 -5.83 -10.54 8.01
N ALA A 22 -4.53 -10.44 7.75
CA ALA A 22 -3.60 -11.57 7.74
C ALA A 22 -3.62 -12.35 9.07
N VAL A 23 -3.66 -11.64 10.20
CA VAL A 23 -3.77 -12.26 11.53
C VAL A 23 -5.11 -12.99 11.69
N LEU A 24 -6.22 -12.39 11.27
CA LEU A 24 -7.56 -12.98 11.38
C LEU A 24 -7.72 -14.21 10.48
N ILE A 25 -7.14 -14.20 9.29
CA ILE A 25 -7.22 -15.31 8.32
C ILE A 25 -5.99 -16.22 8.35
N PHE A 26 -5.13 -16.11 9.37
CA PHE A 26 -3.92 -16.92 9.47
C PHE A 26 -4.18 -18.45 9.41
N PRO A 27 -5.26 -19.00 9.97
CA PRO A 27 -5.58 -20.43 9.78
C PRO A 27 -5.76 -20.83 8.32
N ILE A 28 -6.19 -19.91 7.44
CA ILE A 28 -6.27 -20.17 5.99
C ILE A 28 -4.87 -20.34 5.40
N ARG A 29 -3.86 -19.61 5.89
CA ARG A 29 -2.47 -19.75 5.44
C ARG A 29 -1.93 -21.17 5.62
N GLU A 30 -2.34 -21.85 6.70
CA GLU A 30 -1.89 -23.22 7.02
C GLU A 30 -2.65 -24.29 6.21
N ASN A 31 -3.94 -24.05 5.93
CA ASN A 31 -4.82 -25.05 5.31
C ASN A 31 -4.99 -24.86 3.78
N ASP A 32 -4.87 -23.63 3.29
CA ASP A 32 -5.04 -23.23 1.88
C ASP A 32 -4.20 -21.98 1.59
N ARG A 33 -2.89 -22.20 1.45
CA ARG A 33 -1.92 -21.14 1.17
C ARG A 33 -2.23 -20.35 -0.11
N PRO A 34 -2.60 -20.97 -1.25
CA PRO A 34 -2.98 -20.22 -2.46
C PRO A 34 -4.14 -19.24 -2.24
N LEU A 35 -5.16 -19.63 -1.47
CA LEU A 35 -6.27 -18.74 -1.14
C LEU A 35 -5.82 -17.56 -0.28
N PHE A 36 -5.01 -17.81 0.75
CA PHE A 36 -4.42 -16.73 1.57
C PHE A 36 -3.62 -15.74 0.71
N GLU A 37 -2.72 -16.26 -0.14
CA GLU A 37 -1.88 -15.45 -1.03
C GLU A 37 -2.68 -14.71 -2.11
N SER A 38 -3.89 -15.15 -2.44
CA SER A 38 -4.81 -14.44 -3.34
C SER A 38 -5.59 -13.33 -2.62
N ILE A 39 -6.00 -13.55 -1.37
CA ILE A 39 -6.75 -12.56 -0.58
C ILE A 39 -5.86 -11.35 -0.23
N MET A 40 -4.61 -11.58 0.14
CA MET A 40 -3.73 -10.52 0.64
C MET A 40 -3.51 -9.36 -0.35
N PRO A 41 -3.16 -9.59 -1.63
CA PRO A 41 -3.07 -8.55 -2.64
C PRO A 41 -4.38 -7.78 -2.85
N VAL A 42 -5.54 -8.44 -2.74
CA VAL A 42 -6.85 -7.80 -2.86
C VAL A 42 -7.07 -6.81 -1.71
N VAL A 43 -6.77 -7.22 -0.47
CA VAL A 43 -6.90 -6.36 0.72
C VAL A 43 -5.95 -5.16 0.65
N VAL A 44 -4.69 -5.36 0.22
CA VAL A 44 -3.74 -4.28 -0.02
C VAL A 44 -4.28 -3.33 -1.09
N THR A 45 -4.74 -3.86 -2.22
CA THR A 45 -5.29 -3.07 -3.34
C THR A 45 -6.45 -2.19 -2.88
N LEU A 46 -7.45 -2.77 -2.20
CA LEU A 46 -8.61 -2.03 -1.71
C LEU A 46 -8.21 -0.93 -0.73
N SER A 47 -7.28 -1.23 0.19
CA SER A 47 -6.75 -0.25 1.13
C SER A 47 -6.08 0.92 0.40
N VAL A 48 -5.16 0.61 -0.53
CA VAL A 48 -4.43 1.64 -1.29
C VAL A 48 -5.39 2.49 -2.13
N VAL A 49 -6.35 1.89 -2.83
CA VAL A 49 -7.35 2.62 -3.64
C VAL A 49 -8.16 3.56 -2.76
N LEU A 50 -8.71 3.06 -1.65
CA LEU A 50 -9.54 3.85 -0.73
C LEU A 50 -8.77 5.06 -0.19
N PHE A 51 -7.59 4.84 0.38
CA PHE A 51 -6.83 5.93 0.98
C PHE A 51 -6.23 6.87 -0.06
N SER A 52 -5.84 6.37 -1.24
CA SER A 52 -5.39 7.22 -2.35
C SER A 52 -6.52 8.16 -2.78
N HIS A 53 -7.73 7.63 -2.93
CA HIS A 53 -8.90 8.43 -3.26
C HIS A 53 -9.16 9.52 -2.19
N LEU A 54 -9.15 9.16 -0.90
CA LEU A 54 -9.33 10.10 0.20
C LEU A 54 -8.24 11.18 0.25
N TYR A 55 -6.99 10.83 -0.07
CA TYR A 55 -5.88 11.77 -0.16
C TYR A 55 -6.03 12.71 -1.35
N PHE A 56 -6.29 12.19 -2.55
CA PHE A 56 -6.40 13.00 -3.76
C PHE A 56 -7.59 13.96 -3.74
N LYS A 57 -8.68 13.64 -3.03
CA LYS A 57 -9.77 14.61 -2.75
C LYS A 57 -9.29 15.88 -2.02
N LYS A 58 -8.16 15.79 -1.31
CA LYS A 58 -7.57 16.91 -0.58
C LYS A 58 -6.48 17.62 -1.39
N VAL A 59 -6.03 17.08 -2.51
CA VAL A 59 -4.97 17.66 -3.35
C VAL A 59 -5.60 18.48 -4.48
N GLY A 60 -5.08 19.69 -4.71
CA GLY A 60 -5.59 20.58 -5.77
C GLY A 60 -4.76 20.59 -7.05
N THR A 61 -3.46 20.28 -6.98
CA THR A 61 -2.52 20.37 -8.12
C THR A 61 -1.37 19.37 -7.98
N ALA A 62 -0.58 19.20 -9.05
CA ALA A 62 0.64 18.38 -9.09
C ALA A 62 0.40 16.89 -8.75
N PHE A 63 -0.67 16.31 -9.29
CA PHE A 63 -1.17 14.97 -8.92
C PHE A 63 -0.14 13.85 -9.12
N VAL A 64 0.68 13.90 -10.17
CA VAL A 64 1.73 12.90 -10.41
C VAL A 64 2.78 12.96 -9.29
N ARG A 65 3.29 14.16 -8.97
CA ARG A 65 4.29 14.35 -7.91
C ARG A 65 3.76 13.91 -6.54
N GLU A 66 2.52 14.30 -6.23
CA GLU A 66 1.86 13.90 -4.99
C GLU A 66 1.62 12.39 -4.94
N GLY A 67 1.24 11.76 -6.06
CA GLY A 67 1.10 10.31 -6.18
C GLY A 67 2.43 9.56 -5.99
N THR A 68 3.53 10.04 -6.56
CA THR A 68 4.87 9.47 -6.35
C THR A 68 5.30 9.56 -4.89
N LEU A 69 5.13 10.73 -4.26
CA LEU A 69 5.49 10.91 -2.86
C LEU A 69 4.66 10.00 -1.96
N LEU A 70 3.35 9.92 -2.21
CA LEU A 70 2.42 9.06 -1.48
C LEU A 70 2.83 7.58 -1.60
N GLY A 71 3.04 7.12 -2.83
CA GLY A 71 3.42 5.75 -3.14
C GLY A 71 4.73 5.31 -2.50
N VAL A 72 5.78 6.11 -2.66
CA VAL A 72 7.10 5.83 -2.04
C VAL A 72 6.99 5.82 -0.53
N THR A 73 6.30 6.80 0.07
CA THR A 73 6.18 6.89 1.52
C THR A 73 5.43 5.69 2.10
N TRP A 74 4.30 5.31 1.50
CA TRP A 74 3.50 4.17 1.98
C TRP A 74 4.21 2.84 1.78
N PHE A 75 4.88 2.66 0.63
CA PHE A 75 5.72 1.49 0.38
C PHE A 75 6.80 1.34 1.46
N LEU A 76 7.52 2.43 1.76
CA LEU A 76 8.56 2.42 2.78
C LEU A 76 7.99 2.14 4.18
N ILE A 77 6.85 2.73 4.55
CA ILE A 77 6.19 2.46 5.82
C ILE A 77 5.89 0.96 5.94
N SER A 78 5.25 0.37 4.93
CA SER A 78 4.90 -1.06 4.97
C SER A 78 6.13 -1.97 5.04
N VAL A 79 7.14 -1.72 4.22
CA VAL A 79 8.37 -2.54 4.20
C VAL A 79 9.15 -2.40 5.50
N ILE A 80 9.31 -1.18 6.04
CA ILE A 80 10.08 -0.95 7.26
C ILE A 80 9.41 -1.66 8.44
N ILE A 81 8.09 -1.51 8.60
CA ILE A 81 7.38 -2.14 9.73
C ILE A 81 7.47 -3.66 9.61
N ASP A 82 7.26 -4.22 8.43
CA ASP A 82 7.36 -5.66 8.20
C ASP A 82 8.77 -6.18 8.49
N LEU A 83 9.82 -5.53 7.99
CA LEU A 83 11.19 -5.97 8.25
C LEU A 83 11.53 -5.94 9.74
N LEU A 84 11.00 -4.98 10.51
CA LEU A 84 11.16 -4.97 11.97
C LEU A 84 10.42 -6.14 12.63
N LEU A 85 9.20 -6.45 12.17
CA LEU A 85 8.39 -7.55 12.70
C LEU A 85 8.89 -8.95 12.31
N PHE A 86 9.48 -9.09 11.12
CA PHE A 86 9.89 -10.38 10.56
C PHE A 86 11.38 -10.67 10.71
N SER A 87 12.19 -9.68 11.10
CA SER A 87 13.60 -9.90 11.46
C SER A 87 13.78 -10.57 12.83
N SER A 88 12.75 -10.51 13.69
CA SER A 88 12.77 -11.04 15.05
C SER A 88 11.41 -11.62 15.46
N GLY A 89 11.36 -12.46 16.50
CA GLY A 89 10.10 -13.00 17.02
C GLY A 89 9.57 -14.28 16.35
N PRO A 90 8.32 -14.69 16.66
CA PRO A 90 7.78 -16.01 16.29
C PRO A 90 7.42 -16.16 14.80
N MET A 91 7.27 -15.05 14.07
CA MET A 91 6.98 -15.05 12.64
C MET A 91 8.25 -14.83 11.79
N LYS A 92 9.43 -15.01 12.37
CA LYS A 92 10.70 -14.71 11.69
C LYS A 92 10.82 -15.43 10.34
N MET A 93 11.24 -14.70 9.33
CA MET A 93 11.51 -15.24 7.99
C MET A 93 12.79 -14.67 7.40
N GLY A 94 13.39 -15.40 6.45
CA GLY A 94 14.52 -14.90 5.69
C GLY A 94 14.13 -13.73 4.80
N PHE A 95 15.07 -12.82 4.50
CA PHE A 95 14.81 -11.67 3.61
C PHE A 95 14.29 -12.10 2.23
N VAL A 96 14.84 -13.19 1.67
CA VAL A 96 14.42 -13.71 0.36
C VAL A 96 13.01 -14.26 0.42
N ASP A 97 12.65 -14.98 1.48
CA ASP A 97 11.30 -15.51 1.67
C ASP A 97 10.31 -14.37 1.89
N TYR A 98 10.68 -13.36 2.68
CA TYR A 98 9.88 -12.14 2.86
C TYR A 98 9.58 -11.47 1.52
N PHE A 99 10.62 -11.30 0.69
CA PHE A 99 10.46 -10.64 -0.59
C PHE A 99 9.51 -11.39 -1.53
N LYS A 100 9.59 -12.73 -1.54
CA LYS A 100 8.73 -13.60 -2.36
C LYS A 100 7.29 -13.64 -1.86
N ASP A 101 7.10 -13.76 -0.55
CA ASP A 101 5.78 -13.97 0.04
C ASP A 101 5.00 -12.65 0.23
N ILE A 102 5.71 -11.53 0.45
CA ILE A 102 5.09 -10.25 0.88
C ILE A 102 5.65 -9.05 0.11
N GLY A 103 6.98 -8.92 0.06
CA GLY A 103 7.64 -7.69 -0.41
C GLY A 103 7.25 -7.29 -1.84
N LEU A 104 7.09 -8.26 -2.74
CA LEU A 104 6.67 -8.00 -4.11
C LEU A 104 5.23 -7.48 -4.21
N THR A 105 4.32 -7.95 -3.34
CA THR A 105 2.93 -7.48 -3.29
C THR A 105 2.85 -5.98 -3.00
N TYR A 106 3.79 -5.41 -2.24
CA TYR A 106 3.78 -3.97 -1.96
C TYR A 106 4.08 -3.08 -3.16
N VAL A 107 4.55 -3.62 -4.29
CA VAL A 107 4.66 -2.84 -5.55
C VAL A 107 3.29 -2.33 -6.04
N ILE A 108 2.19 -2.94 -5.58
CA ILE A 108 0.82 -2.43 -5.77
C ILE A 108 0.68 -0.99 -5.27
N ILE A 109 1.32 -0.65 -4.15
CA ILE A 109 1.22 0.66 -3.50
C ILE A 109 1.69 1.80 -4.43
N PRO A 110 2.95 1.84 -4.91
CA PRO A 110 3.40 2.88 -5.82
C PRO A 110 2.68 2.80 -7.18
N SER A 111 2.33 1.61 -7.66
CA SER A 111 1.63 1.44 -8.94
C SER A 111 0.28 2.19 -8.95
N ILE A 112 -0.53 2.00 -7.91
CA ILE A 112 -1.87 2.61 -7.82
C ILE A 112 -1.78 4.11 -7.54
N THR A 113 -0.91 4.53 -6.61
CA THR A 113 -0.80 5.94 -6.20
C THR A 113 -0.27 6.82 -7.34
N ILE A 114 0.77 6.37 -8.04
CA ILE A 114 1.35 7.06 -9.20
C ILE A 114 0.36 7.02 -10.37
N GLY A 115 -0.22 5.84 -10.66
CA GLY A 115 -1.22 5.69 -11.72
C GLY A 115 -2.42 6.63 -11.53
N SER A 116 -2.95 6.72 -10.31
CA SER A 116 -4.02 7.66 -9.95
C SER A 116 -3.61 9.11 -10.20
N GLY A 117 -2.37 9.47 -9.86
CA GLY A 117 -1.81 10.80 -10.12
C GLY A 117 -1.80 11.15 -11.61
N PHE A 118 -1.40 10.21 -12.48
CA PHE A 118 -1.43 10.39 -13.93
C PHE A 118 -2.85 10.53 -14.48
N LEU A 119 -3.78 9.67 -14.04
CA LEU A 119 -5.18 9.68 -14.50
C LEU A 119 -5.90 10.98 -14.13
N ILE A 120 -5.67 11.53 -12.94
CA ILE A 120 -6.28 12.80 -12.53
C ILE A 120 -5.66 13.95 -13.33
N GLN A 121 -4.33 13.97 -13.49
CA GLN A 121 -3.63 15.03 -14.22
C GLN A 121 -4.02 15.08 -15.70
N SER A 122 -4.19 13.92 -16.34
CA SER A 122 -4.62 13.84 -17.75
C SER A 122 -6.04 14.34 -17.92
N LYS A 123 -6.97 13.94 -17.03
CA LYS A 123 -8.37 14.39 -17.06
C LYS A 123 -8.48 15.93 -16.99
N ILE A 124 -7.75 16.56 -16.08
CA ILE A 124 -7.77 18.03 -15.92
C ILE A 124 -7.19 18.74 -17.15
N LYS A 125 -6.15 18.17 -17.77
CA LYS A 125 -5.56 18.73 -19.00
C LYS A 125 -6.55 18.69 -20.16
N THR A 126 -7.34 17.62 -20.29
CA THR A 126 -8.37 17.50 -21.34
C THR A 126 -9.54 18.47 -21.14
N GLU A 127 -9.96 18.73 -19.90
CA GLU A 127 -11.08 19.66 -19.61
C GLU A 127 -10.72 21.15 -19.79
N THR A 128 -9.44 21.48 -19.96
CA THR A 128 -8.93 22.87 -20.08
C THR A 128 -8.50 23.26 -21.50
N THR A 129 -8.58 22.33 -22.46
CA THR A 129 -8.35 22.54 -23.91
C THR A 129 -9.65 22.51 -24.67
#